data_AF-A0A7V5C5N0-F1
#
_entry.id   AF-A0A7V5C5N0-F1
#
_cell.length_a   1.000
_cell.length_b   1.000
_cell.length_c   1.000
_cell.angle_alpha   90.00
_cell.angle_beta   90.00
_cell.angle_gamma   90.00
#
_symmetry.space_group_name_H-M   'P 1'
#
loop_
_entity.id
_entity.type
_entity.pdbx_description
1 polymer ?
#
loop_
_entity_poly.entity_id
_entity_poly.type
_entity_poly.pdbx_seq_one_letter_code
_entity_poly.pdbx_strand_id
1 'polypeptide(L)'
;MELLTIVHPQKIDYIPIIFEFTGKIRRHILLYDEARTEKEYAFELKKSIEKLNQKYKFNPIIEMIEIDEDSKRDMENIAKSFQGDRRNLYLNGAGADTALFTVLSSIVLRNGGQVLAYDNDDNTYNLITKNGFTNEKIENSMNIEDFLTLMGEEIIEEKSKKDIFKNQEVLLKLFSDMPRVFNVRYLLKQGKTKELKARYPKILYPLKKLNIVDNDYKIKGYNAFVKFGYLFEDFVYLNLEPFEFDDIKVGVKIKFDEMQVSKRDIEVTNEFDILIINENKIGFIECKMGDSSDPLSTIYKSDSIMEYFGESASSLIVNIQRDTTPHKKNSKKNFSPSLILRAKSKKVNIFNSFELGKHKFRDKIMKTFGVKLKPEYINEYKKHHKKKLSQLQGKWN
;
A
#
# COMPACT_ATOMS: atom_id res chain seq x y z
N MET A 1 -24.12 8.51 -16.51
CA MET A 1 -23.97 9.77 -15.76
C MET A 1 -22.95 10.67 -16.45
N GLU A 2 -22.97 11.97 -16.15
CA GLU A 2 -21.87 12.91 -16.40
C GLU A 2 -21.11 13.11 -15.07
N LEU A 3 -19.79 12.96 -15.08
CA LEU A 3 -18.95 13.19 -13.90
C LEU A 3 -18.09 14.43 -14.16
N LEU A 4 -18.23 15.46 -13.34
CA LEU A 4 -17.35 16.62 -13.30
C LEU A 4 -16.36 16.41 -12.16
N THR A 5 -15.06 16.41 -12.44
CA THR A 5 -14.01 16.28 -11.43
C THR A 5 -13.18 17.55 -11.40
N ILE A 6 -13.04 18.16 -10.22
CA ILE A 6 -12.07 19.24 -10.01
C ILE A 6 -10.71 18.57 -9.81
N VAL A 7 -9.78 18.83 -10.73
CA VAL A 7 -8.45 18.25 -10.71
C VAL A 7 -7.57 19.06 -9.78
N HIS A 8 -6.87 18.39 -8.88
CA HIS A 8 -5.83 18.97 -8.02
C HIS A 8 -4.70 17.94 -7.81
N PRO A 9 -3.56 18.31 -7.20
CA PRO A 9 -2.38 17.45 -7.10
C PRO A 9 -2.60 16.13 -6.35
N GLN A 10 -3.49 16.12 -5.36
CA GLN A 10 -3.68 15.01 -4.43
C GLN A 10 -4.69 13.99 -4.98
N LYS A 11 -4.33 13.28 -6.06
CA LYS A 11 -5.24 12.39 -6.82
C LYS A 11 -5.97 11.35 -5.97
N ILE A 12 -5.31 10.87 -4.92
CA ILE A 12 -5.85 9.89 -3.98
C ILE A 12 -7.23 10.27 -3.42
N ASP A 13 -7.54 11.56 -3.33
CA ASP A 13 -8.79 12.05 -2.76
C ASP A 13 -9.99 11.86 -3.70
N TYR A 14 -9.76 11.77 -5.02
CA TYR A 14 -10.85 11.70 -6.00
C TYR A 14 -10.82 10.45 -6.89
N ILE A 15 -9.69 9.74 -7.00
CA ILE A 15 -9.62 8.50 -7.79
C ILE A 15 -10.57 7.39 -7.30
N PRO A 16 -10.88 7.22 -5.99
CA PRO A 16 -11.81 6.17 -5.57
C PRO A 16 -13.24 6.43 -6.08
N ILE A 17 -13.64 7.70 -6.15
CA ILE A 17 -14.92 8.10 -6.75
C ILE A 17 -14.91 7.84 -8.26
N ILE A 18 -13.84 8.19 -8.97
CA ILE A 18 -13.72 7.90 -10.40
C ILE A 18 -13.86 6.40 -10.63
N PHE A 19 -13.18 5.58 -9.83
CA PHE A 19 -13.22 4.12 -9.94
C PHE A 19 -14.61 3.55 -9.62
N GLU A 20 -15.27 4.00 -8.55
CA GLU A 20 -16.63 3.58 -8.17
C GLU A 20 -17.65 3.77 -9.31
N PHE A 21 -17.53 4.87 -10.04
CA PHE A 21 -18.43 5.18 -11.14
C PHE A 21 -17.90 4.75 -12.52
N THR A 22 -16.76 4.07 -12.57
CA THR A 22 -16.20 3.56 -13.82
C THR A 22 -17.21 2.62 -14.51
N GLY A 23 -17.36 2.76 -15.83
CA GLY A 23 -18.40 2.09 -16.62
C GLY A 23 -19.81 2.70 -16.53
N LYS A 24 -20.12 3.50 -15.51
CA LYS A 24 -21.37 4.28 -15.40
C LYS A 24 -21.22 5.69 -16.03
N ILE A 25 -20.00 6.20 -16.07
CA ILE A 25 -19.63 7.50 -16.67
C ILE A 25 -19.76 7.42 -18.20
N ARG A 26 -20.60 8.29 -18.78
CA ARG A 26 -20.73 8.46 -20.25
C ARG A 26 -19.91 9.65 -20.74
N ARG A 27 -19.77 10.65 -19.88
CA ARG A 27 -19.00 11.86 -20.12
C ARG A 27 -18.25 12.23 -18.83
N HIS A 28 -16.95 12.41 -18.92
CA HIS A 28 -16.09 12.83 -17.82
C HIS A 28 -15.53 14.21 -18.16
N ILE A 29 -15.87 15.21 -17.36
CA ILE A 29 -15.40 16.58 -17.50
C ILE A 29 -14.33 16.79 -16.43
N LEU A 30 -13.10 17.09 -16.87
CA LEU A 30 -11.98 17.42 -16.00
C LEU A 30 -11.84 18.94 -15.96
N LEU A 31 -12.08 19.53 -14.80
CA LEU A 31 -11.95 20.96 -14.56
C LEU A 31 -10.63 21.22 -13.85
N TYR A 32 -9.82 22.16 -14.33
CA TYR A 32 -8.49 22.43 -13.78
C TYR A 32 -8.14 23.92 -13.91
N ASP A 33 -7.31 24.44 -13.01
CA ASP A 33 -6.86 25.82 -13.04
C ASP A 33 -5.86 26.09 -14.18
N GLU A 34 -5.75 27.34 -14.64
CA GLU A 34 -4.76 27.78 -15.63
C GLU A 34 -3.30 27.62 -15.16
N ALA A 35 -3.09 27.45 -13.85
CA ALA A 35 -1.81 27.11 -13.25
C ALA A 35 -1.15 25.93 -13.97
N ARG A 36 0.08 26.14 -14.44
CA ARG A 36 0.82 25.16 -15.24
C ARG A 36 0.86 23.76 -14.62
N THR A 37 1.03 23.69 -13.30
CA THR A 37 1.09 22.42 -12.56
C THR A 37 -0.24 21.67 -12.60
N GLU A 38 -1.37 22.37 -12.48
CA GLU A 38 -2.70 21.74 -12.52
C GLU A 38 -3.05 21.24 -13.91
N LYS A 39 -2.69 22.01 -14.92
CA LYS A 39 -2.77 21.59 -16.32
C LYS A 39 -2.01 20.27 -16.54
N GLU A 40 -0.77 20.18 -16.06
CA GLU A 40 0.03 18.95 -16.16
C GLU A 40 -0.67 17.76 -15.48
N TYR A 41 -1.22 17.95 -14.27
CA TYR A 41 -1.99 16.90 -13.57
C TYR A 41 -3.26 16.49 -14.31
N ALA A 42 -4.00 17.43 -14.92
CA ALA A 42 -5.22 17.15 -15.66
C ALA A 42 -4.93 16.30 -16.91
N PHE A 43 -3.87 16.62 -17.65
CA PHE A 43 -3.43 15.80 -18.78
C PHE A 43 -3.00 14.39 -18.37
N GLU A 44 -2.29 14.27 -17.25
CA GLU A 44 -1.85 12.99 -16.73
C GLU A 44 -3.04 12.13 -16.25
N LEU A 45 -3.98 12.73 -15.51
CA LEU A 45 -5.22 12.09 -15.09
C LEU A 45 -6.05 11.64 -16.30
N LYS A 46 -6.17 12.47 -17.34
CA LYS A 46 -6.84 12.10 -18.59
C LYS A 46 -6.22 10.85 -19.21
N LYS A 47 -4.89 10.81 -19.38
CA LYS A 47 -4.19 9.63 -19.92
C LYS A 47 -4.42 8.39 -19.06
N SER A 48 -4.43 8.57 -17.75
CA SER A 48 -4.64 7.49 -16.78
C SER A 48 -6.05 6.90 -16.87
N ILE A 49 -7.07 7.77 -16.97
CA ILE A 49 -8.47 7.38 -17.21
C ILE A 49 -8.60 6.69 -18.58
N GLU A 50 -7.94 7.18 -19.63
CA GLU A 50 -7.94 6.55 -20.95
C GLU A 50 -7.35 5.13 -20.91
N LYS A 51 -6.20 4.93 -20.24
CA LYS A 51 -5.58 3.61 -20.04
C LYS A 51 -6.54 2.66 -19.30
N LEU A 52 -7.17 3.13 -18.22
CA LEU A 52 -8.14 2.35 -17.45
C LEU A 52 -9.36 1.97 -18.30
N ASN A 53 -9.91 2.93 -19.05
CA ASN A 53 -11.04 2.70 -19.94
C ASN A 53 -10.71 1.70 -21.04
N GLN A 54 -9.50 1.74 -21.61
CA GLN A 54 -9.04 0.74 -22.58
C GLN A 54 -8.95 -0.66 -21.96
N LYS A 55 -8.38 -0.79 -20.76
CA LYS A 55 -8.28 -2.06 -20.01
C LYS A 55 -9.64 -2.72 -19.85
N TYR A 56 -10.67 -1.93 -19.52
CA TYR A 56 -12.02 -2.41 -19.26
C TYR A 56 -13.02 -2.23 -20.42
N LYS A 57 -12.55 -1.76 -21.58
CA LYS A 57 -13.35 -1.51 -22.80
C LYS A 57 -14.52 -0.53 -22.61
N PHE A 58 -14.32 0.49 -21.79
CA PHE A 58 -15.25 1.61 -21.65
C PHE A 58 -14.93 2.71 -22.68
N ASN A 59 -15.94 3.41 -23.16
CA ASN A 59 -15.79 4.47 -24.16
C ASN A 59 -16.50 5.77 -23.72
N PRO A 60 -16.15 6.36 -22.55
CA PRO A 60 -16.69 7.67 -22.18
C PRO A 60 -16.08 8.77 -23.04
N ILE A 61 -16.82 9.86 -23.21
CA ILE A 61 -16.27 11.12 -23.73
C ILE A 61 -15.50 11.79 -22.60
N ILE A 62 -14.23 12.13 -22.80
CA ILE A 62 -13.43 12.87 -21.82
C ILE A 62 -13.21 14.28 -22.34
N GLU A 63 -13.68 15.27 -21.59
CA GLU A 63 -13.52 16.69 -21.87
C GLU A 63 -12.67 17.36 -20.81
N MET A 64 -11.97 18.42 -21.19
CA MET A 64 -11.12 19.20 -20.30
C MET A 64 -11.57 20.66 -20.38
N ILE A 65 -11.78 21.29 -19.24
CA ILE A 65 -12.17 22.70 -19.11
C ILE A 65 -11.12 23.39 -18.24
N GLU A 66 -10.43 24.35 -18.83
CA GLU A 66 -9.51 25.25 -18.15
C GLU A 66 -10.29 26.42 -17.56
N ILE A 67 -9.94 26.84 -16.34
CA ILE A 67 -10.53 27.99 -15.66
C ILE A 67 -9.47 28.80 -14.93
N ASP A 68 -9.70 30.10 -14.77
CA ASP A 68 -9.08 30.89 -13.72
C ASP A 68 -10.04 30.88 -12.50
N GLU A 69 -9.65 30.22 -11.40
CA GLU A 69 -10.51 30.07 -10.23
C GLU A 69 -10.84 31.40 -9.53
N ASP A 70 -9.97 32.42 -9.71
CA ASP A 70 -10.16 33.77 -9.21
C ASP A 70 -10.98 34.66 -10.17
N SER A 71 -11.22 34.19 -11.40
CA SER A 71 -11.99 34.90 -12.41
C SER A 71 -13.49 34.73 -12.21
N LYS A 72 -14.14 35.81 -11.75
CA LYS A 72 -15.61 35.92 -11.75
C LYS A 72 -16.22 35.61 -13.12
N ARG A 73 -15.57 36.03 -14.21
CA ARG A 73 -16.07 35.83 -15.58
C ARG A 73 -16.08 34.34 -15.94
N ASP A 74 -15.07 33.60 -15.54
CA ASP A 74 -14.98 32.17 -15.81
C ASP A 74 -16.03 31.41 -15.00
N MET A 75 -16.23 31.77 -13.72
CA MET A 75 -17.32 31.23 -12.91
C MET A 75 -18.69 31.50 -13.52
N GLU A 76 -18.92 32.69 -14.08
CA GLU A 76 -20.16 33.00 -14.81
C GLU A 76 -20.32 32.17 -16.09
N ASN A 77 -19.25 31.90 -16.81
CA ASN A 77 -19.26 31.08 -18.02
C ASN A 77 -19.53 29.60 -17.70
N ILE A 78 -18.93 29.08 -16.62
CA ILE A 78 -19.21 27.74 -16.09
C ILE A 78 -20.69 27.64 -15.69
N ALA A 79 -21.19 28.63 -14.93
CA ALA A 79 -22.58 28.66 -14.52
C ALA A 79 -23.54 28.62 -15.71
N LYS A 80 -23.24 29.37 -16.78
CA LYS A 80 -23.99 29.34 -18.05
C LYS A 80 -23.90 27.98 -18.73
N SER A 81 -22.72 27.37 -18.78
CA SER A 81 -22.48 26.06 -19.41
C SER A 81 -23.25 24.92 -18.74
N PHE A 82 -23.50 25.05 -17.44
CA PHE A 82 -24.28 24.09 -16.65
C PHE A 82 -25.74 24.51 -16.40
N GLN A 83 -26.27 25.53 -17.10
CA GLN A 83 -27.69 25.86 -17.02
C GLN A 83 -28.57 24.70 -17.52
N GLY A 84 -29.78 24.62 -16.98
CA GLY A 84 -30.82 23.66 -17.37
C GLY A 84 -30.99 22.51 -16.39
N ASP A 85 -31.70 21.47 -16.80
CA ASP A 85 -31.87 20.25 -16.00
C ASP A 85 -30.60 19.41 -16.04
N ARG A 86 -29.88 19.33 -14.90
CA ARG A 86 -28.61 18.62 -14.73
C ARG A 86 -28.70 17.46 -13.75
N ARG A 87 -29.86 16.81 -13.63
CA ARG A 87 -30.07 15.64 -12.76
C ARG A 87 -29.09 14.46 -12.95
N ASN A 88 -28.35 14.42 -14.05
CA ASN A 88 -27.36 13.38 -14.34
C ASN A 88 -25.91 13.83 -14.14
N LEU A 89 -25.67 15.06 -13.69
CA LEU A 89 -24.36 15.65 -13.45
C LEU A 89 -23.97 15.43 -11.98
N TYR A 90 -22.81 14.80 -11.80
CA TYR A 90 -22.21 14.53 -10.50
C TYR A 90 -20.91 15.32 -10.39
N LEU A 91 -20.78 16.16 -9.38
CA LEU A 91 -19.55 16.87 -9.05
C LEU A 91 -18.75 16.05 -8.05
N ASN A 92 -17.58 15.60 -8.46
CA ASN A 92 -16.54 15.08 -7.59
C ASN A 92 -15.56 16.20 -7.26
N GLY A 93 -15.67 16.74 -6.04
CA GLY A 93 -14.78 17.79 -5.55
C GLY A 93 -14.05 17.40 -4.27
N ALA A 94 -13.86 16.10 -4.04
CA ALA A 94 -13.08 15.61 -2.92
C ALA A 94 -11.64 16.15 -3.02
N GLY A 95 -11.17 16.85 -1.98
CA GLY A 95 -9.82 17.43 -1.90
C GLY A 95 -9.60 18.75 -2.65
N ALA A 96 -10.62 19.29 -3.33
CA ALA A 96 -10.53 20.53 -4.12
C ALA A 96 -10.45 21.80 -3.25
N ASP A 97 -10.02 22.92 -3.86
CA ASP A 97 -10.10 24.24 -3.22
C ASP A 97 -11.52 24.53 -2.73
N THR A 98 -11.61 25.08 -1.52
CA THR A 98 -12.89 25.25 -0.83
C THR A 98 -13.77 26.31 -1.51
N ALA A 99 -13.18 27.38 -2.05
CA ALA A 99 -13.93 28.44 -2.72
C ALA A 99 -14.51 27.92 -4.04
N LEU A 100 -13.66 27.32 -4.88
CA LEU A 100 -14.08 26.74 -6.16
C LEU A 100 -15.14 25.64 -5.95
N PHE A 101 -14.89 24.71 -5.02
CA PHE A 101 -15.84 23.64 -4.69
C PHE A 101 -17.18 24.20 -4.22
N THR A 102 -17.19 25.23 -3.39
CA THR A 102 -18.43 25.86 -2.89
C THR A 102 -19.24 26.48 -4.02
N VAL A 103 -18.58 27.23 -4.91
CA VAL A 103 -19.23 27.89 -6.06
C VAL A 103 -19.82 26.85 -7.02
N LEU A 104 -19.03 25.85 -7.40
CA LEU A 104 -19.47 24.80 -8.32
C LEU A 104 -20.58 23.94 -7.73
N SER A 105 -20.48 23.59 -6.44
CA SER A 105 -21.54 22.87 -5.74
C SER A 105 -22.86 23.65 -5.78
N SER A 106 -22.83 24.96 -5.53
CA SER A 106 -24.01 25.83 -5.63
C SER A 106 -24.63 25.82 -7.03
N ILE A 107 -23.79 25.89 -8.08
CA ILE A 107 -24.23 25.84 -9.47
C ILE A 107 -24.87 24.49 -9.80
N VAL A 108 -24.19 23.39 -9.47
CA VAL A 108 -24.63 22.02 -9.77
C VAL A 108 -25.94 21.69 -9.06
N LEU A 109 -26.03 21.97 -7.76
CA LEU A 109 -27.23 21.69 -6.96
C LEU A 109 -28.44 22.52 -7.39
N ARG A 110 -28.24 23.80 -7.74
CA ARG A 110 -29.32 24.68 -8.23
C ARG A 110 -29.95 24.17 -9.52
N ASN A 111 -29.14 23.55 -10.37
CA ASN A 111 -29.57 22.94 -11.63
C ASN A 111 -30.01 21.46 -11.47
N GLY A 112 -30.16 20.99 -10.23
CA GLY A 112 -30.69 19.66 -9.92
C GLY A 112 -29.66 18.52 -9.99
N GLY A 113 -28.38 18.81 -10.20
CA GLY A 113 -27.30 17.83 -10.13
C GLY A 113 -26.96 17.41 -8.70
N GLN A 114 -25.89 16.62 -8.58
CA GLN A 114 -25.44 16.00 -7.35
C GLN A 114 -23.98 16.33 -7.04
N VAL A 115 -23.63 16.38 -5.77
CA VAL A 115 -22.26 16.57 -5.30
C VAL A 115 -21.82 15.34 -4.51
N LEU A 116 -20.61 14.88 -4.77
CA LEU A 116 -19.97 13.74 -4.15
C LEU A 116 -18.86 14.26 -3.23
N ALA A 117 -18.98 13.95 -1.93
CA ALA A 117 -17.94 14.23 -0.94
C ALA A 117 -17.44 12.90 -0.37
N TYR A 118 -16.22 12.52 -0.74
CA TYR A 118 -15.62 11.24 -0.35
C TYR A 118 -14.96 11.34 1.03
N ASP A 119 -15.20 10.34 1.87
CA ASP A 119 -14.53 10.13 3.14
C ASP A 119 -13.54 8.97 2.98
N ASN A 120 -12.26 9.34 2.89
CA ASN A 120 -11.15 8.40 2.78
C ASN A 120 -11.11 7.42 3.96
N ASP A 121 -11.42 7.85 5.19
CA ASP A 121 -11.23 7.04 6.40
C ASP A 121 -12.27 5.93 6.49
N ASP A 122 -13.50 6.19 6.07
CA ASP A 122 -14.59 5.20 6.10
C ASP A 122 -14.80 4.48 4.75
N ASN A 123 -14.12 4.91 3.68
CA ASN A 123 -14.34 4.44 2.29
C ASN A 123 -15.83 4.55 1.92
N THR A 124 -16.42 5.70 2.25
CA THR A 124 -17.81 6.06 1.95
C THR A 124 -17.85 7.41 1.25
N TYR A 125 -18.96 7.75 0.62
CA TYR A 125 -19.17 9.08 0.06
C TYR A 125 -20.56 9.59 0.40
N ASN A 126 -20.65 10.90 0.62
CA ASN A 126 -21.92 11.58 0.73
C ASN A 126 -22.41 11.98 -0.65
N LEU A 127 -23.61 11.53 -1.01
CA LEU A 127 -24.34 11.98 -2.19
C LEU A 127 -25.25 13.13 -1.78
N ILE A 128 -24.84 14.35 -2.12
CA ILE A 128 -25.54 15.58 -1.76
C ILE A 128 -26.42 16.02 -2.92
N THR A 129 -27.66 16.35 -2.61
CA THR A 129 -28.66 16.88 -3.53
C THR A 129 -29.27 18.16 -2.96
N LYS A 130 -30.05 18.88 -3.76
CA LYS A 130 -30.81 20.05 -3.27
C LYS A 130 -31.79 19.73 -2.12
N ASN A 131 -32.13 18.46 -1.92
CA ASN A 131 -33.11 18.01 -0.92
C ASN A 131 -32.47 17.43 0.35
N GLY A 132 -31.14 17.36 0.43
CA GLY A 132 -30.41 16.71 1.52
C GLY A 132 -29.30 15.80 1.02
N PHE A 133 -28.77 14.95 1.90
CA PHE A 133 -27.68 14.03 1.56
C PHE A 133 -27.96 12.60 2.05
N THR A 134 -27.39 11.62 1.36
CA THR A 134 -27.27 10.23 1.84
C THR A 134 -25.79 9.85 1.90
N ASN A 135 -25.45 8.94 2.80
CA ASN A 135 -24.10 8.36 2.88
C ASN A 135 -24.13 6.98 2.25
N GLU A 136 -23.23 6.74 1.30
CA GLU A 136 -23.14 5.51 0.52
C GLU A 136 -21.77 4.88 0.71
N LYS A 137 -21.69 3.56 0.82
CA LYS A 137 -20.40 2.85 0.83
C LYS A 137 -19.88 2.72 -0.60
N ILE A 138 -18.56 2.86 -0.80
CA ILE A 138 -17.93 2.45 -2.06
C ILE A 138 -18.10 0.94 -2.23
N GLU A 139 -18.63 0.51 -3.36
CA GLU A 139 -18.87 -0.91 -3.66
C GLU A 139 -17.70 -1.52 -4.43
N ASN A 140 -16.98 -0.71 -5.21
CA ASN A 140 -15.89 -1.17 -6.06
C ASN A 140 -14.53 -0.78 -5.47
N SER A 141 -13.76 -1.80 -5.08
CA SER A 141 -12.36 -1.63 -4.68
C SER A 141 -11.41 -1.82 -5.86
N MET A 142 -10.43 -0.92 -5.97
CA MET A 142 -9.31 -1.06 -6.91
C MET A 142 -8.39 -2.22 -6.50
N ASN A 143 -7.85 -2.92 -7.50
CA ASN A 143 -6.60 -3.67 -7.31
C ASN A 143 -5.40 -2.71 -7.40
N ILE A 144 -4.20 -3.18 -7.07
CA ILE A 144 -3.00 -2.33 -7.03
C ILE A 144 -2.66 -1.77 -8.42
N GLU A 145 -2.87 -2.53 -9.49
CA GLU A 145 -2.57 -2.06 -10.85
C GLU A 145 -3.49 -0.92 -11.29
N ASP A 146 -4.79 -1.01 -11.01
CA ASP A 146 -5.75 0.04 -11.35
C ASP A 146 -5.50 1.30 -10.54
N PHE A 147 -5.20 1.14 -9.25
CA PHE A 147 -4.80 2.24 -8.38
C PHE A 147 -3.57 2.97 -8.93
N LEU A 148 -2.50 2.24 -9.24
CA LEU A 148 -1.28 2.82 -9.78
C LEU A 148 -1.52 3.44 -11.16
N THR A 149 -2.30 2.79 -12.02
CA THR A 149 -2.68 3.34 -13.33
C THR A 149 -3.36 4.69 -13.19
N LEU A 150 -4.31 4.84 -12.24
CA LEU A 150 -5.01 6.11 -11.98
C LEU A 150 -4.11 7.16 -11.33
N MET A 151 -3.12 6.74 -10.54
CA MET A 151 -2.09 7.63 -10.01
C MET A 151 -1.12 8.12 -11.10
N GLY A 152 -1.03 7.43 -12.24
CA GLY A 152 -0.09 7.70 -13.33
C GLY A 152 1.08 6.71 -13.41
N GLU A 153 1.17 5.79 -12.46
CA GLU A 153 2.35 4.96 -12.20
C GLU A 153 2.33 3.59 -12.89
N GLU A 154 3.51 2.99 -13.02
CA GLU A 154 3.66 1.68 -13.64
C GLU A 154 4.48 0.72 -12.78
N ILE A 155 3.98 -0.52 -12.64
CA ILE A 155 4.75 -1.64 -12.10
C ILE A 155 5.66 -2.15 -13.20
N ILE A 156 6.98 -2.05 -12.98
CA ILE A 156 8.00 -2.54 -13.92
C ILE A 156 8.58 -3.90 -13.53
N GLU A 157 8.43 -4.29 -12.27
CA GLU A 157 8.86 -5.60 -11.77
C GLU A 157 7.97 -6.04 -10.61
N GLU A 158 7.65 -7.34 -10.53
CA GLU A 158 7.03 -7.97 -9.37
C GLU A 158 7.47 -9.42 -9.22
N LYS A 159 7.42 -9.95 -8.00
CA LYS A 159 7.65 -11.38 -7.76
C LYS A 159 6.41 -12.21 -8.06
N SER A 160 6.65 -13.37 -8.65
CA SER A 160 5.63 -14.40 -8.88
C SER A 160 5.13 -15.03 -7.56
N LYS A 161 3.89 -14.73 -7.18
CA LYS A 161 3.20 -15.40 -6.05
C LYS A 161 3.22 -16.92 -6.19
N LYS A 162 3.08 -17.43 -7.42
CA LYS A 162 3.12 -18.87 -7.72
C LYS A 162 4.45 -19.50 -7.30
N ASP A 163 5.57 -18.81 -7.51
CA ASP A 163 6.88 -19.30 -7.11
C ASP A 163 7.09 -19.23 -5.59
N ILE A 164 6.48 -18.26 -4.92
CA ILE A 164 6.45 -18.20 -3.45
C ILE A 164 5.68 -19.40 -2.89
N PHE A 165 4.47 -19.69 -3.40
CA PHE A 165 3.67 -20.84 -2.98
C PHE A 165 4.33 -22.18 -3.26
N LYS A 166 5.02 -22.32 -4.41
CA LYS A 166 5.82 -23.52 -4.73
C LYS A 166 6.87 -23.83 -3.66
N ASN A 167 7.36 -22.80 -2.98
CA ASN A 167 8.37 -22.91 -1.93
C ASN A 167 7.80 -22.78 -0.51
N GLN A 168 6.48 -22.68 -0.33
CA GLN A 168 5.82 -22.39 0.94
C GLN A 168 6.29 -23.29 2.09
N GLU A 169 6.21 -24.62 1.93
CA GLU A 169 6.63 -25.56 2.98
C GLU A 169 8.10 -25.38 3.38
N VAL A 170 8.94 -25.05 2.40
CA VAL A 170 10.38 -24.87 2.58
C VAL A 170 10.68 -23.56 3.32
N LEU A 171 9.98 -22.48 2.93
CA LEU A 171 10.06 -21.17 3.57
C LEU A 171 9.58 -21.24 5.01
N LEU A 172 8.40 -21.83 5.26
CA LEU A 172 7.86 -22.03 6.60
C LEU A 172 8.81 -22.85 7.47
N LYS A 173 9.42 -23.91 6.92
CA LYS A 173 10.41 -24.71 7.64
C LYS A 173 11.69 -23.95 7.93
N LEU A 174 12.22 -23.19 6.97
CA LEU A 174 13.42 -22.38 7.15
C LEU A 174 13.23 -21.37 8.28
N PHE A 175 12.11 -20.66 8.28
CA PHE A 175 11.81 -19.55 9.18
C PHE A 175 11.01 -19.92 10.44
N SER A 176 10.72 -21.20 10.64
CA SER A 176 10.07 -21.73 11.86
C SER A 176 10.86 -21.44 13.15
N ASP A 177 12.17 -21.25 13.05
CA ASP A 177 13.08 -20.89 14.13
C ASP A 177 14.01 -19.76 13.67
N MET A 178 13.50 -18.53 13.75
CA MET A 178 14.21 -17.32 13.31
C MET A 178 15.59 -17.15 13.99
N PRO A 179 15.74 -17.28 15.32
CA PRO A 179 17.07 -17.22 15.97
C PRO A 179 18.08 -18.20 15.36
N ARG A 180 17.64 -19.41 15.02
CA ARG A 180 18.48 -20.41 14.37
C ARG A 180 18.89 -20.00 12.95
N VAL A 181 17.99 -19.42 12.16
CA VAL A 181 18.31 -18.90 10.82
C VAL A 181 19.44 -17.89 10.91
N PHE A 182 19.38 -17.01 11.90
CA PHE A 182 20.46 -16.07 12.15
C PHE A 182 21.78 -16.81 12.37
N ASN A 183 21.87 -17.76 13.31
CA ASN A 183 23.09 -18.51 13.57
C ASN A 183 23.64 -19.21 12.32
N VAL A 184 22.76 -19.78 11.50
CA VAL A 184 23.08 -20.38 10.21
C VAL A 184 23.69 -19.36 9.24
N ARG A 185 23.09 -18.18 9.09
CA ARG A 185 23.66 -17.08 8.28
C ARG A 185 25.07 -16.72 8.73
N TYR A 186 25.33 -16.69 10.04
CA TYR A 186 26.67 -16.39 10.57
C TYR A 186 27.68 -17.50 10.24
N LEU A 187 27.34 -18.77 10.46
CA LEU A 187 28.24 -19.89 10.13
C LEU A 187 28.54 -19.95 8.63
N LEU A 188 27.52 -19.71 7.79
CA LEU A 188 27.68 -19.60 6.34
C LEU A 188 28.66 -18.47 5.98
N LYS A 189 28.50 -17.28 6.59
CA LYS A 189 29.39 -16.12 6.33
C LYS A 189 30.85 -16.39 6.71
N GLN A 190 31.06 -17.22 7.74
CA GLN A 190 32.40 -17.61 8.21
C GLN A 190 32.98 -18.83 7.48
N GLY A 191 32.28 -19.39 6.48
CA GLY A 191 32.73 -20.60 5.77
C GLY A 191 32.78 -21.85 6.66
N LYS A 192 32.10 -21.86 7.81
CA LYS A 192 32.14 -22.95 8.80
C LYS A 192 31.19 -24.09 8.44
N THR A 193 31.35 -24.65 7.25
CA THR A 193 30.43 -25.65 6.69
C THR A 193 30.37 -26.95 7.51
N LYS A 194 31.50 -27.40 8.09
CA LYS A 194 31.52 -28.59 8.97
C LYS A 194 30.65 -28.39 10.22
N GLU A 195 30.78 -27.24 10.87
CA GLU A 195 30.00 -26.88 12.05
C GLU A 195 28.51 -26.73 11.72
N LEU A 196 28.19 -26.12 10.56
CA LEU A 196 26.83 -26.01 10.07
C LEU A 196 26.17 -27.39 9.88
N LYS A 197 26.88 -28.35 9.28
CA LYS A 197 26.39 -29.74 9.09
C LYS A 197 26.14 -30.44 10.42
N ALA A 198 27.05 -30.29 11.38
CA ALA A 198 26.93 -30.93 12.69
C ALA A 198 25.78 -30.35 13.53
N ARG A 199 25.70 -29.01 13.62
CA ARG A 199 24.76 -28.33 14.54
C ARG A 199 23.37 -28.15 13.96
N TYR A 200 23.25 -28.02 12.64
CA TYR A 200 21.98 -27.64 12.00
C TYR A 200 21.58 -28.51 10.81
N PRO A 201 21.67 -29.86 10.85
CA PRO A 201 21.45 -30.72 9.68
C PRO A 201 20.07 -30.52 9.02
N LYS A 202 19.02 -30.28 9.82
CA LYS A 202 17.64 -30.11 9.33
C LYS A 202 17.41 -28.86 8.45
N ILE A 203 18.28 -27.84 8.53
CA ILE A 203 18.13 -26.58 7.77
C ILE A 203 18.84 -26.62 6.42
N LEU A 204 19.75 -27.58 6.23
CA LEU A 204 20.53 -27.71 5.01
C LEU A 204 19.67 -28.05 3.80
N TYR A 205 18.67 -28.91 3.96
CA TYR A 205 17.74 -29.24 2.88
C TYR A 205 16.98 -28.00 2.39
N PRO A 206 16.33 -27.19 3.27
CA PRO A 206 15.76 -25.92 2.85
C PRO A 206 16.73 -24.99 2.11
N LEU A 207 17.94 -24.79 2.66
CA LEU A 207 18.94 -23.90 2.03
C LEU A 207 19.35 -24.38 0.63
N LYS A 208 19.48 -25.69 0.44
CA LYS A 208 19.81 -26.30 -0.86
C LYS A 208 18.65 -26.15 -1.84
N LYS A 209 17.42 -26.45 -1.41
CA LYS A 209 16.20 -26.34 -2.23
C LYS A 209 15.93 -24.90 -2.67
N LEU A 210 16.24 -23.92 -1.81
CA LEU A 210 16.15 -22.49 -2.11
C LEU A 210 17.39 -21.92 -2.81
N ASN A 211 18.33 -22.78 -3.25
CA ASN A 211 19.51 -22.40 -4.02
C ASN A 211 20.39 -21.33 -3.32
N ILE A 212 20.45 -21.38 -1.98
CA ILE A 212 21.33 -20.57 -1.13
C ILE A 212 22.71 -21.21 -1.00
N VAL A 213 22.74 -22.55 -0.94
CA VAL A 213 23.97 -23.34 -0.87
C VAL A 213 24.03 -24.39 -1.97
N ASP A 214 25.24 -24.80 -2.33
CA ASP A 214 25.51 -25.89 -3.28
C ASP A 214 25.37 -27.29 -2.64
N ASN A 215 25.75 -28.33 -3.39
CA ASN A 215 25.73 -29.73 -2.91
C ASN A 215 26.67 -29.99 -1.73
N ASP A 216 27.75 -29.20 -1.61
CA ASP A 216 28.71 -29.28 -0.51
C ASP A 216 28.32 -28.42 0.69
N TYR A 217 27.20 -27.70 0.58
CA TYR A 217 26.66 -26.73 1.53
C TYR A 217 27.51 -25.47 1.67
N LYS A 218 28.25 -25.11 0.62
CA LYS A 218 28.92 -23.80 0.49
C LYS A 218 27.95 -22.81 -0.13
N ILE A 219 28.14 -21.53 0.18
CA ILE A 219 27.31 -20.45 -0.35
C ILE A 219 27.40 -20.41 -1.88
N LYS A 220 26.24 -20.32 -2.54
CA LYS A 220 26.16 -20.21 -4.00
C LYS A 220 26.08 -18.75 -4.44
N GLY A 221 27.24 -18.18 -4.79
CA GLY A 221 27.38 -16.82 -5.33
C GLY A 221 27.42 -15.71 -4.28
N TYR A 222 27.90 -14.53 -4.68
CA TYR A 222 28.11 -13.39 -3.79
C TYR A 222 26.80 -12.85 -3.16
N ASN A 223 25.67 -13.00 -3.86
CA ASN A 223 24.37 -12.43 -3.47
C ASN A 223 23.51 -13.34 -2.58
N ALA A 224 24.02 -14.49 -2.12
CA ALA A 224 23.21 -15.42 -1.32
C ALA A 224 22.69 -14.81 0.00
N PHE A 225 23.37 -13.81 0.55
CA PHE A 225 22.90 -13.10 1.75
C PHE A 225 21.80 -12.08 1.46
N VAL A 226 21.79 -11.49 0.26
CA VAL A 226 20.68 -10.67 -0.23
C VAL A 226 19.45 -11.54 -0.41
N LYS A 227 19.62 -12.76 -0.93
CA LYS A 227 18.51 -13.74 -1.06
C LYS A 227 17.82 -14.06 0.27
N PHE A 228 18.50 -13.99 1.42
CA PHE A 228 17.81 -14.16 2.71
C PHE A 228 16.81 -13.05 3.01
N GLY A 229 17.05 -11.81 2.53
CA GLY A 229 16.08 -10.71 2.58
C GLY A 229 14.85 -11.05 1.74
N TYR A 230 15.06 -11.38 0.46
CA TYR A 230 13.97 -11.76 -0.43
C TYR A 230 13.14 -12.95 0.08
N LEU A 231 13.79 -14.00 0.60
CA LEU A 231 13.09 -15.14 1.19
C LEU A 231 12.31 -14.75 2.46
N PHE A 232 12.78 -13.76 3.20
CA PHE A 232 12.09 -13.24 4.38
C PHE A 232 10.84 -12.46 3.99
N GLU A 233 10.89 -11.65 2.93
CA GLU A 233 9.72 -11.00 2.35
C GLU A 233 8.67 -12.02 1.91
N ASP A 234 9.10 -13.05 1.17
CA ASP A 234 8.22 -14.16 0.74
C ASP A 234 7.57 -14.85 1.95
N PHE A 235 8.33 -15.04 3.03
CA PHE A 235 7.81 -15.60 4.29
C PHE A 235 6.80 -14.67 4.98
N VAL A 236 7.05 -13.36 5.01
CA VAL A 236 6.10 -12.39 5.56
C VAL A 236 4.82 -12.41 4.73
N TYR A 237 4.91 -12.42 3.40
CA TYR A 237 3.76 -12.55 2.50
C TYR A 237 2.91 -13.80 2.81
N LEU A 238 3.53 -14.97 3.01
CA LEU A 238 2.80 -16.19 3.40
C LEU A 238 2.04 -16.06 4.73
N ASN A 239 2.45 -15.15 5.62
CA ASN A 239 1.73 -14.85 6.86
C ASN A 239 0.60 -13.82 6.67
N LEU A 240 0.48 -13.21 5.48
CA LEU A 240 -0.61 -12.31 5.11
C LEU A 240 -1.78 -13.02 4.42
N GLU A 241 -1.55 -14.23 3.91
CA GLU A 241 -2.59 -15.04 3.26
C GLU A 241 -3.89 -15.23 4.08
N PRO A 242 -3.86 -15.31 5.42
CA PRO A 242 -5.08 -15.43 6.21
C PRO A 242 -6.00 -14.20 6.22
N PHE A 243 -5.57 -13.05 5.70
CA PHE A 243 -6.33 -11.80 5.77
C PHE A 243 -7.09 -11.51 4.47
N GLU A 244 -8.21 -10.79 4.62
CA GLU A 244 -9.06 -10.30 3.53
C GLU A 244 -8.52 -8.94 3.04
N PHE A 245 -7.47 -8.97 2.23
CA PHE A 245 -7.02 -7.83 1.44
C PHE A 245 -7.69 -7.86 0.06
N ASP A 246 -7.94 -6.69 -0.54
CA ASP A 246 -8.45 -6.60 -1.91
C ASP A 246 -7.39 -7.04 -2.93
N ASP A 247 -6.14 -6.60 -2.74
CA ASP A 247 -4.99 -7.11 -3.49
C ASP A 247 -3.67 -6.96 -2.69
N ILE A 248 -2.70 -7.81 -3.01
CA ILE A 248 -1.35 -7.85 -2.42
C ILE A 248 -0.36 -8.12 -3.55
N LYS A 249 0.77 -7.45 -3.62
CA LYS A 249 1.88 -7.78 -4.52
C LYS A 249 3.20 -7.79 -3.73
N VAL A 250 4.19 -8.56 -4.19
CA VAL A 250 5.44 -8.82 -3.44
C VAL A 250 6.63 -8.45 -4.31
N GLY A 251 7.65 -7.81 -3.74
CA GLY A 251 8.86 -7.37 -4.43
C GLY A 251 8.55 -6.50 -5.64
N VAL A 252 7.68 -5.50 -5.44
CA VAL A 252 7.16 -4.64 -6.49
C VAL A 252 8.12 -3.49 -6.73
N LYS A 253 8.51 -3.26 -7.97
CA LYS A 253 9.23 -2.07 -8.39
C LYS A 253 8.29 -1.18 -9.18
N ILE A 254 8.09 0.04 -8.68
CA ILE A 254 7.24 1.05 -9.32
C ILE A 254 8.14 2.09 -9.96
N LYS A 255 7.87 2.40 -11.22
CA LYS A 255 8.38 3.58 -11.90
C LYS A 255 7.39 4.72 -11.66
N PHE A 256 7.90 5.82 -11.12
CA PHE A 256 7.10 7.02 -10.88
C PHE A 256 7.11 7.87 -12.18
N ASP A 257 5.94 8.18 -12.74
CA ASP A 257 5.80 8.80 -14.06
C ASP A 257 6.42 10.21 -14.10
N GLU A 258 6.98 10.49 -15.27
CA GLU A 258 8.08 11.40 -15.54
C GLU A 258 7.63 12.86 -15.69
N MET A 259 6.35 13.25 -15.60
CA MET A 259 6.00 14.65 -15.89
C MET A 259 6.52 15.64 -14.83
N GLN A 260 6.63 15.24 -13.55
CA GLN A 260 7.33 16.05 -12.53
C GLN A 260 8.87 16.04 -12.67
N VAL A 261 9.42 15.03 -13.34
CA VAL A 261 10.88 14.77 -13.43
C VAL A 261 11.45 15.08 -14.82
N SER A 262 10.59 15.36 -15.81
CA SER A 262 10.87 15.63 -17.22
C SER A 262 11.78 16.84 -17.47
N LYS A 263 12.05 17.64 -16.45
CA LYS A 263 13.08 18.69 -16.50
C LYS A 263 14.51 18.16 -16.32
N ARG A 264 14.72 16.87 -16.02
CA ARG A 264 16.04 16.34 -15.62
C ARG A 264 16.47 14.99 -16.22
N ASP A 265 15.69 14.31 -17.07
CA ASP A 265 16.02 12.95 -17.56
C ASP A 265 16.36 11.94 -16.43
N ILE A 266 15.66 12.03 -15.29
CA ILE A 266 15.89 11.14 -14.14
C ILE A 266 14.72 10.18 -14.01
N GLU A 267 14.99 8.89 -14.14
CA GLU A 267 14.02 7.84 -13.80
C GLU A 267 14.05 7.58 -12.28
N VAL A 268 12.93 7.80 -11.61
CA VAL A 268 12.77 7.51 -10.18
C VAL A 268 12.01 6.20 -10.04
N THR A 269 12.64 5.22 -9.38
CA THR A 269 12.00 3.94 -9.05
C THR A 269 12.05 3.71 -7.55
N ASN A 270 10.97 3.16 -6.98
CA ASN A 270 10.97 2.61 -5.63
C ASN A 270 10.63 1.13 -5.66
N GLU A 271 11.34 0.38 -4.81
CA GLU A 271 11.06 -1.01 -4.50
C GLU A 271 10.26 -1.10 -3.19
N PHE A 272 9.21 -1.92 -3.25
CA PHE A 272 8.29 -2.25 -2.18
C PHE A 272 8.35 -3.75 -1.93
N ASP A 273 8.81 -4.14 -0.74
CA ASP A 273 8.91 -5.55 -0.36
C ASP A 273 7.54 -6.25 -0.42
N ILE A 274 6.49 -5.61 0.11
CA ILE A 274 5.09 -6.01 -0.08
C ILE A 274 4.25 -4.75 -0.22
N LEU A 275 3.46 -4.68 -1.28
CA LEU A 275 2.47 -3.64 -1.54
C LEU A 275 1.08 -4.26 -1.37
N ILE A 276 0.15 -3.52 -0.77
CA ILE A 276 -1.21 -4.00 -0.51
C ILE A 276 -2.21 -2.89 -0.82
N ILE A 277 -3.44 -3.28 -1.12
CA ILE A 277 -4.58 -2.36 -1.15
C ILE A 277 -5.77 -3.01 -0.44
N ASN A 278 -6.51 -2.20 0.31
CA ASN A 278 -7.75 -2.60 0.95
C ASN A 278 -8.68 -1.40 1.08
N GLU A 279 -9.92 -1.54 0.65
CA GLU A 279 -10.93 -0.46 0.64
C GLU A 279 -10.37 0.83 0.01
N ASN A 280 -9.74 0.69 -1.18
CA ASN A 280 -9.09 1.75 -1.94
C ASN A 280 -7.91 2.46 -1.25
N LYS A 281 -7.45 1.96 -0.08
CA LYS A 281 -6.31 2.50 0.66
C LYS A 281 -5.07 1.67 0.38
N ILE A 282 -4.03 2.32 -0.12
CA ILE A 282 -2.75 1.66 -0.35
C ILE A 282 -1.96 1.54 0.94
N GLY A 283 -1.25 0.43 1.09
CA GLY A 283 -0.31 0.24 2.17
C GLY A 283 0.89 -0.57 1.74
N PHE A 284 1.93 -0.56 2.55
CA PHE A 284 3.13 -1.34 2.26
C PHE A 284 3.77 -1.87 3.54
N ILE A 285 4.48 -2.99 3.37
CA ILE A 285 5.27 -3.61 4.42
C ILE A 285 6.72 -3.63 3.97
N GLU A 286 7.61 -3.03 4.76
CA GLU A 286 9.06 -3.07 4.55
C GLU A 286 9.68 -4.11 5.50
N CYS A 287 10.39 -5.08 4.96
CA CYS A 287 10.98 -6.21 5.65
C CYS A 287 12.47 -6.00 5.90
N LYS A 288 12.88 -5.98 7.17
CA LYS A 288 14.29 -5.84 7.57
C LYS A 288 14.78 -7.06 8.33
N MET A 289 15.80 -7.72 7.79
CA MET A 289 16.42 -8.91 8.40
C MET A 289 17.92 -8.71 8.69
N GLY A 290 18.28 -8.33 9.91
CA GLY A 290 19.69 -8.14 10.26
C GLY A 290 19.94 -7.16 11.39
N ASP A 291 21.20 -7.07 11.80
CA ASP A 291 21.67 -6.14 12.84
C ASP A 291 22.23 -4.82 12.24
N SER A 292 22.06 -4.59 10.93
CA SER A 292 22.67 -3.49 10.17
C SER A 292 21.69 -2.72 9.28
N SER A 293 20.40 -2.69 9.63
CA SER A 293 19.46 -1.78 8.98
C SER A 293 19.69 -0.37 9.50
N ASP A 294 19.75 0.65 8.64
CA ASP A 294 19.56 2.04 9.08
C ASP A 294 18.06 2.24 9.38
N PRO A 295 17.66 2.18 10.66
CA PRO A 295 16.25 2.20 11.03
C PRO A 295 15.67 3.61 10.84
N LEU A 296 16.49 4.65 10.95
CA LEU A 296 16.06 6.02 10.80
C LEU A 296 15.77 6.35 9.34
N SER A 297 16.68 5.98 8.44
CA SER A 297 16.45 6.08 6.99
C SER A 297 15.21 5.29 6.56
N THR A 298 15.01 4.08 7.12
CA THR A 298 13.81 3.27 6.81
C THR A 298 12.51 3.98 7.24
N ILE A 299 12.50 4.63 8.41
CA ILE A 299 11.33 5.41 8.89
C ILE A 299 11.07 6.60 7.95
N TYR A 300 12.10 7.37 7.58
CA TYR A 300 11.92 8.53 6.71
C TYR A 300 11.51 8.17 5.28
N LYS A 301 12.08 7.09 4.70
CA LYS A 301 11.62 6.54 3.42
C LYS A 301 10.13 6.20 3.50
N SER A 302 9.71 5.53 4.58
CA SER A 302 8.30 5.14 4.76
C SER A 302 7.38 6.36 4.92
N ASP A 303 7.80 7.36 5.68
CA ASP A 303 7.08 8.64 5.87
C ASP A 303 6.88 9.37 4.54
N SER A 304 7.94 9.53 3.74
CA SER A 304 7.86 10.20 2.43
C SER A 304 6.99 9.44 1.41
N ILE A 305 7.03 8.10 1.44
CA ILE A 305 6.17 7.27 0.58
C ILE A 305 4.70 7.40 1.01
N MET A 306 4.43 7.42 2.32
CA MET A 306 3.08 7.65 2.82
C MET A 306 2.56 9.03 2.44
N GLU A 307 3.38 10.07 2.57
CA GLU A 307 3.04 11.44 2.15
C GLU A 307 2.68 11.49 0.65
N TYR A 308 3.43 10.79 -0.19
CA TYR A 308 3.13 10.66 -1.63
C TYR A 308 1.75 10.04 -1.89
N PHE A 309 1.43 8.94 -1.21
CA PHE A 309 0.15 8.23 -1.38
C PHE A 309 -1.00 8.83 -0.56
N GLY A 310 -0.78 9.90 0.21
CA GLY A 310 -1.78 10.58 1.02
C GLY A 310 -1.96 10.03 2.44
N GLU A 311 -2.74 10.75 3.25
CA GLU A 311 -2.84 10.50 4.70
C GLU A 311 -3.44 9.14 5.09
N SER A 312 -4.24 8.54 4.20
CA SER A 312 -4.86 7.23 4.40
C SER A 312 -3.89 6.07 4.13
N ALA A 313 -2.72 6.35 3.55
CA ALA A 313 -1.71 5.34 3.29
C ALA A 313 -1.15 4.76 4.60
N SER A 314 -0.90 3.45 4.59
CA SER A 314 -0.45 2.72 5.79
C SER A 314 0.89 2.04 5.58
N SER A 315 1.82 2.21 6.53
CA SER A 315 3.13 1.55 6.48
C SER A 315 3.37 0.65 7.69
N LEU A 316 3.97 -0.52 7.46
CA LEU A 316 4.48 -1.42 8.49
C LEU A 316 5.92 -1.84 8.21
N ILE A 317 6.84 -1.54 9.12
CA ILE A 317 8.19 -2.11 9.12
C ILE A 317 8.18 -3.41 9.92
N VAL A 318 8.47 -4.53 9.27
CA VAL A 318 8.69 -5.83 9.90
C VAL A 318 10.18 -6.06 10.05
N ASN A 319 10.69 -5.92 11.27
CA ASN A 319 12.09 -6.10 11.59
C ASN A 319 12.34 -7.36 12.42
N ILE A 320 13.32 -8.15 11.99
CA ILE A 320 13.91 -9.23 12.79
C ILE A 320 15.42 -9.01 12.93
N GLN A 321 15.91 -9.15 14.16
CA GLN A 321 17.29 -8.88 14.55
C GLN A 321 17.69 -9.82 15.68
N ARG A 322 18.99 -10.04 15.89
CA ARG A 322 19.44 -10.82 17.04
C ARG A 322 19.34 -10.02 18.33
N ASP A 323 18.99 -10.69 19.43
CA ASP A 323 19.08 -10.08 20.76
C ASP A 323 20.54 -9.94 21.24
N THR A 324 21.42 -10.84 20.80
CA THR A 324 22.86 -10.84 21.13
C THR A 324 23.71 -11.17 19.90
N THR A 325 24.68 -10.32 19.57
CA THR A 325 25.74 -10.66 18.61
C THR A 325 26.84 -11.47 19.34
N PRO A 326 27.39 -12.58 18.79
CA PRO A 326 28.39 -13.41 19.48
C PRO A 326 29.62 -12.66 20.00
N HIS A 327 29.92 -11.49 19.45
CA HIS A 327 31.09 -10.66 19.79
C HIS A 327 30.73 -9.35 20.51
N LYS A 328 29.44 -9.10 20.82
CA LYS A 328 28.98 -7.91 21.55
C LYS A 328 28.01 -8.34 22.65
N LYS A 329 28.44 -8.21 23.91
CA LYS A 329 27.60 -8.49 25.10
C LYS A 329 26.33 -7.64 25.15
N ASN A 330 26.29 -6.51 24.44
CA ASN A 330 25.12 -5.65 24.26
C ASN A 330 24.95 -5.28 22.77
N SER A 331 24.18 -6.03 21.98
CA SER A 331 23.70 -5.52 20.69
C SER A 331 22.61 -4.49 20.94
N LYS A 332 22.83 -3.25 20.48
CA LYS A 332 21.77 -2.24 20.45
C LYS A 332 20.65 -2.75 19.54
N LYS A 333 19.41 -2.69 20.00
CA LYS A 333 18.26 -2.95 19.12
C LYS A 333 18.28 -1.93 17.98
N ASN A 334 17.99 -2.36 16.75
CA ASN A 334 17.86 -1.50 15.58
C ASN A 334 16.87 -0.36 15.91
N PHE A 335 15.68 -0.72 16.38
CA PHE A 335 14.68 0.25 16.82
C PHE A 335 14.78 0.48 18.33
N SER A 336 15.49 1.54 18.72
CA SER A 336 15.50 2.07 20.09
C SER A 336 14.14 2.66 20.47
N PRO A 337 13.84 2.89 21.78
CA PRO A 337 12.61 3.55 22.20
C PRO A 337 12.38 4.92 21.53
N SER A 338 13.44 5.70 21.30
CA SER A 338 13.35 6.99 20.61
C SER A 338 12.97 6.85 19.14
N LEU A 339 13.48 5.82 18.44
CA LEU A 339 13.12 5.52 17.06
C LEU A 339 11.68 5.00 16.95
N ILE A 340 11.22 4.20 17.92
CA ILE A 340 9.82 3.75 17.98
C ILE A 340 8.89 4.95 18.17
N LEU A 341 9.25 5.90 19.05
CA LEU A 341 8.47 7.12 19.24
C LEU A 341 8.42 7.96 17.96
N ARG A 342 9.55 8.09 17.26
CA ARG A 342 9.64 8.79 15.97
C ARG A 342 8.78 8.15 14.89
N ALA A 343 8.84 6.83 14.75
CA ALA A 343 7.97 6.12 13.82
C ALA A 343 6.48 6.35 14.15
N LYS A 344 6.12 6.30 15.44
CA LYS A 344 4.76 6.60 15.90
C LYS A 344 4.30 8.02 15.55
N SER A 345 5.16 9.03 15.70
CA SER A 345 4.83 10.42 15.31
C SER A 345 4.62 10.60 13.81
N LYS A 346 5.16 9.70 13.00
CA LYS A 346 5.01 9.66 11.54
C LYS A 346 3.98 8.64 11.06
N LYS A 347 3.16 8.09 11.98
CA LYS A 347 2.19 7.02 11.72
C LYS A 347 2.81 5.73 11.10
N VAL A 348 4.14 5.59 11.08
CA VAL A 348 4.85 4.39 10.61
C VAL A 348 4.78 3.31 11.68
N ASN A 349 4.17 2.18 11.35
CA ASN A 349 4.04 1.06 12.27
C ASN A 349 5.30 0.22 12.28
N ILE A 350 5.71 -0.30 13.44
CA ILE A 350 6.84 -1.23 13.55
C ILE A 350 6.37 -2.52 14.23
N PHE A 351 6.77 -3.65 13.64
CA PHE A 351 6.76 -4.96 14.28
C PHE A 351 8.19 -5.47 14.41
N ASN A 352 8.71 -5.51 15.64
CA ASN A 352 10.09 -5.91 15.92
C ASN A 352 10.12 -7.18 16.78
N SER A 353 9.91 -8.35 16.16
CA SER A 353 9.85 -9.64 16.84
C SER A 353 10.00 -10.81 15.87
N PHE A 354 10.55 -11.93 16.36
CA PHE A 354 10.59 -13.20 15.63
C PHE A 354 9.23 -13.90 15.51
N GLU A 355 8.21 -13.45 16.23
CA GLU A 355 6.93 -14.17 16.39
C GLU A 355 5.88 -13.82 15.32
N LEU A 356 6.24 -13.99 14.04
CA LEU A 356 5.37 -13.63 12.90
C LEU A 356 4.14 -14.55 12.73
N GLY A 357 4.23 -15.82 13.13
CA GLY A 357 3.08 -16.75 13.08
C GLY A 357 2.08 -16.61 14.25
N LYS A 358 2.21 -15.59 15.12
CA LYS A 358 1.43 -15.48 16.37
C LYS A 358 0.42 -14.33 16.32
N HIS A 359 -0.53 -14.35 17.26
CA HIS A 359 -1.57 -13.32 17.41
C HIS A 359 -1.04 -11.90 17.38
N LYS A 360 0.10 -11.62 18.03
CA LYS A 360 0.67 -10.26 18.04
C LYS A 360 0.94 -9.71 16.64
N PHE A 361 1.42 -10.55 15.73
CA PHE A 361 1.62 -10.14 14.34
C PHE A 361 0.26 -9.96 13.65
N ARG A 362 -0.66 -10.91 13.85
CA ARG A 362 -2.00 -10.82 13.26
C ARG A 362 -2.76 -9.57 13.69
N ASP A 363 -2.76 -9.26 14.99
CA ASP A 363 -3.39 -8.05 15.55
C ASP A 363 -2.73 -6.78 15.01
N LYS A 364 -1.41 -6.84 14.77
CA LYS A 364 -0.68 -5.73 14.16
C LYS A 364 -1.10 -5.51 12.72
N ILE A 365 -1.24 -6.57 11.92
CA ILE A 365 -1.72 -6.50 10.53
C ILE A 365 -3.14 -5.93 10.46
N MET A 366 -4.09 -6.49 11.22
CA MET A 366 -5.49 -6.02 11.24
C MET A 366 -5.58 -4.55 11.65
N LYS A 367 -4.83 -4.15 12.69
CA LYS A 367 -4.84 -2.76 13.15
C LYS A 367 -4.20 -1.79 12.15
N THR A 368 -3.10 -2.19 11.51
CA THR A 368 -2.37 -1.29 10.62
C THR A 368 -3.08 -1.10 9.28
N PHE A 369 -3.76 -2.12 8.77
CA PHE A 369 -4.34 -2.07 7.42
C PHE A 369 -5.87 -2.16 7.38
N GLY A 370 -6.54 -2.17 8.54
CA GLY A 370 -8.01 -2.21 8.60
C GLY A 370 -8.63 -3.52 8.13
N VAL A 371 -7.85 -4.59 7.99
CA VAL A 371 -8.31 -5.86 7.42
C VAL A 371 -8.83 -6.84 8.45
N LYS A 372 -9.64 -7.79 7.98
CA LYS A 372 -10.17 -8.93 8.76
C LYS A 372 -9.48 -10.23 8.37
N LEU A 373 -9.66 -11.26 9.19
CA LEU A 373 -9.27 -12.63 8.84
C LEU A 373 -10.35 -13.27 7.98
N LYS A 374 -9.94 -14.03 6.95
CA LYS A 374 -10.86 -14.84 6.15
C LYS A 374 -11.59 -15.85 7.04
N PRO A 375 -12.87 -16.18 6.77
CA PRO A 375 -13.72 -16.99 7.64
C PRO A 375 -13.09 -18.31 8.11
N GLU A 376 -12.36 -18.99 7.22
CA GLU A 376 -11.70 -20.27 7.48
C GLU A 376 -10.58 -20.18 8.54
N TYR A 377 -9.94 -19.02 8.70
CA TYR A 377 -8.87 -18.80 9.68
C TYR A 377 -9.38 -18.26 11.03
N ILE A 378 -10.65 -17.83 11.11
CA ILE A 378 -11.25 -17.30 12.34
C ILE A 378 -11.27 -18.35 13.46
N ASN A 379 -11.59 -19.60 13.13
CA ASN A 379 -11.68 -20.67 14.12
C ASN A 379 -10.32 -21.05 14.71
N GLU A 380 -9.26 -21.02 13.90
CA GLU A 380 -7.88 -21.19 14.37
C GLU A 380 -7.48 -20.06 15.31
N TYR A 381 -7.80 -18.82 14.95
CA TYR A 381 -7.52 -17.64 15.77
C TYR A 381 -8.27 -17.68 17.13
N LYS A 382 -9.56 -17.99 17.14
CA LYS A 382 -10.39 -18.04 18.36
C LYS A 382 -9.93 -19.14 19.36
N LYS A 383 -9.49 -20.30 18.88
CA LYS A 383 -9.03 -21.42 19.74
C LYS A 383 -7.84 -21.03 20.62
N HIS A 384 -6.89 -20.28 20.07
CA HIS A 384 -5.71 -19.84 20.82
C HIS A 384 -5.99 -18.64 21.74
N HIS A 385 -6.93 -17.76 21.38
CA HIS A 385 -7.36 -16.65 22.25
C HIS A 385 -8.10 -17.15 23.50
N LYS A 386 -8.93 -18.20 23.38
CA LYS A 386 -9.58 -18.88 24.52
C LYS A 386 -8.58 -19.58 25.45
N LYS A 387 -7.47 -20.13 24.92
CA LYS A 387 -6.39 -20.71 25.74
C LYS A 387 -5.73 -19.67 26.65
N LYS A 388 -5.64 -18.42 26.20
CA LYS A 388 -5.06 -17.31 26.99
C LYS A 388 -6.01 -16.76 28.06
N LEU A 389 -7.33 -16.78 27.80
CA LEU A 389 -8.35 -16.40 28.79
C LEU A 389 -8.58 -17.47 29.86
N SER A 390 -8.52 -18.75 29.50
CA SER A 390 -8.59 -19.88 30.46
C SER A 390 -7.33 -20.06 31.30
N GLN A 391 -6.16 -19.61 30.82
CA GLN A 391 -4.89 -19.62 31.56
C GLN A 391 -4.66 -18.39 32.45
N LEU A 392 -5.58 -17.42 32.46
CA LEU A 392 -5.56 -16.27 33.39
C LEU A 392 -6.59 -16.39 34.53
N GLN A 393 -7.36 -17.48 34.59
CA GLN A 393 -8.26 -17.82 35.70
C GLN A 393 -7.89 -19.14 36.40
N GLY A 394 -6.72 -19.71 36.12
CA GLY A 394 -6.30 -20.99 36.68
C GLY A 394 -4.83 -21.03 37.06
N LYS A 395 -4.56 -20.80 38.35
CA LYS A 395 -3.44 -21.33 39.15
C LYS A 395 -2.02 -20.91 38.74
N TRP A 396 -1.50 -19.96 39.52
CA TRP A 396 -0.23 -20.22 40.20
C TRP A 396 -0.52 -21.19 41.34
N ASN A 397 -0.10 -22.44 41.15
CA ASN A 397 0.34 -23.41 42.15
C ASN A 397 1.02 -24.56 41.40
#